data_AF-A0A519MMS7-F1
#
_entry.id   AF-A0A519MMS7-F1
#
_cell.length_a   1.000
_cell.length_b   1.000
_cell.length_c   1.000
_cell.angle_alpha   90.00
_cell.angle_beta   90.00
_cell.angle_gamma   90.00
#
_symmetry.space_group_name_H-M   'P 1'
#
loop_
_entity.id
_entity.type
_entity.pdbx_description
1 polymer ?
#
loop_
_entity_poly.entity_id
_entity_poly.type
_entity_poly.pdbx_seq_one_letter_code
_entity_poly.pdbx_strand_id
1 'polypeptide(L)'
;NDVQGVPAIQGIFEHMFTSLQAPRFVVTGQVVQGDQCFLTWDFVFAFRNFHQGVQQTVRGASHLVFDSRGLVTLHRDYWDAAEELYEKLPVVGGLMRWLKRRANS
;
A
#
# COMPACT_ATOMS: atom_id res chain seq x y z
N ASN A 1 -9.74 0.84 -8.35
CA ASN A 1 -9.73 0.38 -6.95
C ASN A 1 -10.01 1.58 -6.08
N ASP A 2 -11.28 1.90 -5.89
CA ASP A 2 -11.68 2.95 -4.95
C ASP A 2 -12.26 2.24 -3.72
N VAL A 3 -11.73 2.56 -2.55
CA VAL A 3 -12.16 1.99 -1.27
C VAL A 3 -12.61 3.16 -0.41
N GLN A 4 -13.78 3.04 0.21
CA GLN A 4 -14.38 4.13 0.98
C GLN A 4 -14.70 3.67 2.41
N GLY A 5 -14.40 4.56 3.36
CA GLY A 5 -14.70 4.36 4.77
C GLY A 5 -13.64 3.56 5.53
N VAL A 6 -13.48 3.91 6.80
CA VAL A 6 -12.50 3.30 7.72
C VAL A 6 -12.64 1.77 7.82
N PRO A 7 -13.84 1.16 7.90
CA PRO A 7 -13.94 -0.30 8.02
C PRO A 7 -13.37 -1.07 6.83
N ALA A 8 -13.62 -0.58 5.61
CA ALA A 8 -13.09 -1.23 4.41
C ALA A 8 -11.56 -1.11 4.32
N ILE A 9 -11.01 0.04 4.73
CA ILE A 9 -9.56 0.27 4.81
C ILE A 9 -8.92 -0.64 5.87
N GLN A 10 -9.54 -0.77 7.04
CA GLN A 10 -9.06 -1.66 8.10
C GLN A 10 -8.95 -3.11 7.62
N GLY A 11 -9.96 -3.63 6.90
CA GLY A 11 -9.92 -4.99 6.37
C GLY A 11 -8.76 -5.24 5.40
N ILE A 12 -8.31 -4.21 4.67
CA ILE A 12 -7.13 -4.29 3.81
C ILE A 12 -5.86 -4.43 4.67
N PHE A 13 -5.72 -3.59 5.71
CA PHE A 13 -4.57 -3.66 6.60
C PHE A 13 -4.53 -4.94 7.44
N GLU A 14 -5.66 -5.42 7.95
CA GLU A 14 -5.75 -6.72 8.63
C GLU A 14 -5.25 -7.86 7.74
N HIS A 15 -5.69 -7.88 6.47
CA HIS A 15 -5.20 -8.88 5.53
C HIS A 15 -3.69 -8.73 5.24
N MET A 16 -3.20 -7.49 5.13
CA MET A 16 -1.76 -7.22 4.98
C MET A 16 -0.95 -7.76 6.17
N PHE A 17 -1.38 -7.49 7.41
CA PHE A 17 -0.68 -7.92 8.62
C PHE A 17 -0.71 -9.44 8.84
N THR A 18 -1.80 -10.10 8.41
CA THR A 18 -1.91 -11.57 8.47
C THR A 18 -1.11 -12.27 7.38
N SER A 19 -0.88 -11.63 6.22
CA SER A 19 -0.18 -12.24 5.08
C SER A 19 1.33 -12.00 5.08
N LEU A 20 1.77 -10.88 5.69
CA LEU A 20 3.15 -10.41 5.67
C LEU A 20 3.80 -10.47 7.06
N GLN A 21 5.13 -10.57 7.08
CA GLN A 21 5.97 -10.44 8.26
C GLN A 21 6.58 -9.04 8.32
N ALA A 22 6.48 -8.42 9.50
CA ALA A 22 6.98 -7.08 9.81
C ALA A 22 6.72 -6.03 8.69
N PRO A 23 5.50 -5.97 8.10
CA PRO A 23 5.21 -5.00 7.05
C PRO A 23 5.27 -3.58 7.63
N ARG A 24 6.01 -2.69 6.99
CA ARG A 24 6.14 -1.29 7.41
C ARG A 24 6.35 -0.37 6.22
N PHE A 25 5.79 0.83 6.31
CA PHE A 25 6.10 1.91 5.39
C PHE A 25 7.18 2.79 6.02
N VAL A 26 8.28 2.98 5.32
CA VAL A 26 9.34 3.91 5.68
C VAL A 26 9.15 5.15 4.83
N VAL A 27 8.71 6.26 5.44
CA VAL A 27 8.58 7.54 4.73
C VAL A 27 9.97 8.07 4.40
N THR A 28 10.25 8.27 3.11
CA THR A 28 11.54 8.74 2.59
C THR A 28 11.52 10.22 2.25
N GLY A 29 10.34 10.82 2.12
CA GLY A 29 10.18 12.22 1.78
C GLY A 29 8.72 12.66 1.82
N GLN A 30 8.55 13.98 1.85
CA GLN A 30 7.24 14.60 1.78
C GLN A 30 7.29 15.92 1.00
N VAL A 31 6.22 16.21 0.28
CA VAL A 31 5.96 17.51 -0.35
C VAL A 31 4.57 17.93 0.07
N VAL A 32 4.45 19.13 0.64
CA VAL A 32 3.18 19.66 1.15
C VAL A 32 2.84 20.92 0.36
N GLN A 33 1.59 21.01 -0.10
CA GLN A 33 1.06 22.18 -0.78
C GLN A 33 -0.40 22.38 -0.39
N GLY A 34 -0.67 23.44 0.37
CA GLY A 34 -2.02 23.74 0.84
C GLY A 34 -2.59 22.61 1.70
N ASP A 35 -3.74 22.07 1.27
CA ASP A 35 -4.45 20.96 1.89
C ASP A 35 -4.02 19.59 1.35
N GLN A 36 -2.93 19.53 0.57
CA GLN A 36 -2.45 18.30 -0.06
C GLN A 36 -1.04 17.95 0.39
N CYS A 37 -0.78 16.64 0.44
CA CYS A 37 0.54 16.10 0.72
C CYS A 37 0.84 14.92 -0.21
N PHE A 38 2.04 14.93 -0.79
CA PHE A 38 2.65 13.74 -1.36
C PHE A 38 3.68 13.19 -0.37
N LEU A 39 3.55 11.92 -0.02
CA LEU A 39 4.55 11.17 0.75
C LEU A 39 5.25 10.21 -0.19
N THR A 40 6.59 10.17 -0.20
CA THR A 40 7.34 9.09 -0.82
C THR A 40 7.72 8.07 0.25
N TRP A 41 7.70 6.79 -0.09
CA TRP A 41 7.93 5.73 0.88
C TRP A 41 8.52 4.45 0.27
N ASP A 42 9.17 3.68 1.14
CA ASP A 42 9.55 2.29 0.92
C ASP A 42 8.64 1.38 1.76
N PHE A 43 7.89 0.50 1.11
CA PHE A 43 7.10 -0.53 1.77
C PHE A 43 7.93 -1.80 1.90
N VAL A 44 8.33 -2.09 3.13
CA VAL A 44 9.26 -3.16 3.46
C VAL A 44 8.53 -4.29 4.17
N PHE A 45 8.68 -5.52 3.69
CA PHE A 45 8.01 -6.68 4.25
C PHE A 45 8.73 -7.99 3.90
N ALA A 46 8.36 -9.10 4.53
CA ALA A 46 8.66 -10.45 4.03
C ALA A 46 7.35 -11.27 3.95
N PHE A 47 7.28 -12.27 3.08
CA PHE A 47 6.11 -13.15 3.03
C PHE A 47 6.16 -14.19 4.15
N ARG A 48 5.00 -14.50 4.74
CA ARG A 48 4.90 -15.55 5.76
C ARG A 48 5.04 -16.97 5.20
N ASN A 49 4.54 -17.20 3.98
CA ASN A 49 4.37 -18.56 3.45
C ASN A 49 5.19 -18.83 2.17
N PHE A 50 6.02 -17.87 1.73
CA PHE A 50 6.79 -17.95 0.48
C PHE A 50 8.15 -17.27 0.68
N HIS A 51 9.26 -17.86 0.22
CA HIS A 51 10.63 -17.35 0.45
C HIS A 51 10.83 -16.71 1.85
N GLN A 52 10.51 -17.48 2.89
CA GLN A 52 10.49 -17.00 4.28
C GLN A 52 11.82 -16.32 4.63
N GLY A 53 11.74 -15.16 5.27
CA GLY A 53 12.90 -14.37 5.71
C GLY A 53 13.54 -13.47 4.64
N VAL A 54 13.15 -13.58 3.36
CA VAL A 54 13.66 -12.69 2.31
C VAL A 54 12.87 -11.38 2.30
N GLN A 55 13.51 -10.30 2.77
CA GLN A 55 12.92 -8.97 2.75
C GLN A 55 12.69 -8.48 1.32
N GLN A 56 11.51 -7.96 1.08
CA GLN A 56 11.07 -7.27 -0.12
C GLN A 56 10.91 -5.78 0.18
N THR A 57 11.17 -4.95 -0.81
CA THR A 57 10.92 -3.52 -0.75
C THR A 57 10.15 -3.11 -2.00
N VAL A 58 9.02 -2.44 -1.83
CA VAL A 58 8.26 -1.79 -2.90
C VAL A 58 8.37 -0.30 -2.71
N ARG A 59 8.75 0.43 -3.76
CA ARG A 59 8.86 1.90 -3.73
C ARG A 59 7.56 2.51 -4.24
N GLY A 60 7.15 3.60 -3.61
CA GLY A 60 5.92 4.27 -3.99
C GLY A 60 5.79 5.65 -3.38
N ALA A 61 4.62 6.21 -3.60
CA ALA A 61 4.19 7.47 -3.05
C ALA A 61 2.68 7.44 -2.77
N SER A 62 2.24 8.22 -1.80
CA SER A 62 0.83 8.43 -1.49
C SER A 62 0.48 9.90 -1.69
N HIS A 63 -0.59 10.18 -2.42
CA HIS A 63 -1.24 11.49 -2.48
C HIS A 63 -2.37 11.52 -1.48
N LEU A 64 -2.30 12.49 -0.57
CA LEU A 64 -3.29 12.75 0.47
C LEU A 64 -3.88 14.13 0.26
N VAL A 65 -5.20 14.25 0.40
CA VAL A 65 -5.92 15.53 0.50
C VAL A 65 -6.67 15.56 1.82
N PHE A 66 -6.62 16.68 2.50
CA PHE A 66 -7.20 16.87 3.82
C PHE A 66 -8.35 17.87 3.79
N ASP A 67 -9.38 17.68 4.64
CA ASP A 67 -10.38 18.72 4.88
C ASP A 67 -9.88 19.80 5.87
N SER A 68 -10.69 20.83 6.12
CA SER A 68 -10.37 21.89 7.07
C SER A 68 -10.26 21.43 8.53
N ARG A 69 -10.68 20.19 8.84
CA ARG A 69 -10.52 19.55 10.15
C ARG A 69 -9.26 18.67 10.22
N GLY A 70 -8.48 18.62 9.14
CA GLY A 70 -7.28 17.80 9.03
C GLY A 70 -7.56 16.32 8.79
N LEU A 71 -8.77 15.95 8.36
CA LEU A 71 -9.12 14.56 8.03
C LEU A 71 -8.81 14.26 6.56
N VAL A 72 -8.24 13.08 6.30
CA VAL A 72 -7.98 12.62 4.93
C VAL A 72 -9.30 12.40 4.20
N THR A 73 -9.53 13.16 3.13
CA THR A 73 -10.70 13.02 2.23
C THR A 73 -10.36 12.27 0.94
N LEU A 74 -9.08 12.24 0.58
CA LEU A 74 -8.56 11.43 -0.51
C LEU A 74 -7.23 10.80 -0.09
N HIS A 75 -7.10 9.50 -0.32
CA HIS A 75 -5.85 8.77 -0.23
C HIS A 75 -5.69 7.97 -1.52
N ARG A 76 -4.65 8.28 -2.31
CA ARG A 76 -4.28 7.52 -3.50
C ARG A 76 -2.83 7.08 -3.44
N ASP A 77 -2.59 5.78 -3.59
CA ASP A 77 -1.24 5.22 -3.66
C ASP A 77 -0.78 5.05 -5.11
N TYR A 78 0.38 5.61 -5.42
CA TYR A 78 1.14 5.46 -6.64
C TYR A 78 2.34 4.58 -6.34
N TRP A 79 2.38 3.38 -6.88
CA TRP A 79 3.51 2.49 -6.66
C TRP A 79 3.79 1.75 -7.96
N ASP A 80 5.06 1.61 -8.29
CA ASP A 80 5.46 0.85 -9.46
C ASP A 80 5.60 -0.62 -9.09
N ALA A 81 4.55 -1.37 -9.41
CA ALA A 81 4.56 -2.82 -9.26
C ALA A 81 5.55 -3.49 -10.22
N ALA A 82 5.85 -2.84 -11.35
CA ALA A 82 6.29 -3.49 -12.58
C ALA A 82 7.80 -3.75 -12.63
N GLU A 83 8.63 -2.88 -12.04
CA GLU A 83 10.07 -2.91 -12.33
C GLU A 83 10.89 -3.89 -11.47
N GLU A 84 10.52 -4.16 -10.20
CA GLU A 84 11.25 -5.11 -9.34
C GLU A 84 10.39 -6.28 -8.79
N LEU A 85 9.06 -6.14 -8.75
CA LEU A 85 8.17 -7.09 -8.05
C LEU A 85 7.58 -8.16 -8.98
N TYR A 86 7.35 -7.84 -10.26
CA TYR A 86 6.86 -8.81 -11.25
C TYR A 86 7.91 -9.86 -11.65
N GLU A 87 9.18 -9.47 -11.73
CA GLU A 87 10.26 -10.40 -12.09
C GLU A 87 10.55 -11.45 -11.01
N LYS A 88 10.23 -11.15 -9.75
CA LYS A 88 10.60 -12.01 -8.61
C LYS A 88 9.48 -12.90 -8.07
N LEU A 89 8.20 -12.70 -8.45
CA LEU A 89 7.08 -13.37 -7.77
C LEU A 89 5.86 -13.69 -8.66
N PRO A 90 5.60 -14.98 -8.99
CA PRO A 90 4.37 -15.39 -9.68
C PRO A 90 3.08 -15.25 -8.83
N VAL A 91 3.19 -14.99 -7.52
CA VAL A 91 2.06 -15.02 -6.56
C VAL A 91 1.45 -13.64 -6.26
N VAL A 92 2.15 -12.53 -6.54
CA VAL A 92 1.61 -11.15 -6.37
C VAL A 92 0.37 -10.93 -7.24
N GLY A 93 0.26 -11.63 -8.37
CA GLY A 93 -0.96 -11.68 -9.16
C GLY A 93 -2.18 -12.20 -8.39
N GLY A 94 -2.02 -13.07 -7.39
CA GLY A 94 -3.10 -13.57 -6.53
C GLY A 94 -3.64 -12.50 -5.57
N LEU A 95 -2.74 -11.86 -4.81
CA LEU A 95 -3.08 -10.78 -3.89
C LEU A 95 -3.65 -9.57 -4.63
N MET A 96 -3.05 -9.18 -5.77
CA MET A 96 -3.57 -8.08 -6.59
C MET A 96 -4.90 -8.41 -7.27
N ARG A 97 -5.11 -9.65 -7.75
CA ARG A 97 -6.44 -10.09 -8.22
C ARG A 97 -7.45 -10.16 -7.08
N TRP A 98 -7.03 -10.38 -5.84
CA TRP A 98 -7.92 -10.37 -4.68
C TRP A 98 -8.29 -8.93 -4.29
N LEU A 99 -7.30 -8.03 -4.15
CA LEU A 99 -7.52 -6.61 -3.90
C LEU A 99 -8.39 -5.96 -4.99
N LYS A 100 -8.11 -6.25 -6.27
CA LYS A 100 -8.94 -5.80 -7.40
C LYS A 100 -10.37 -6.37 -7.36
N ARG A 101 -10.55 -7.63 -6.92
CA ARG A 101 -11.89 -8.22 -6.78
C ARG A 101 -12.68 -7.61 -5.62
N ARG A 102 -12.02 -7.23 -4.52
CA ARG A 102 -12.66 -6.64 -3.33
C ARG A 102 -13.01 -5.16 -3.53
N ALA A 103 -12.28 -4.43 -4.36
CA ALA A 103 -12.56 -3.02 -4.68
C ALA A 103 -13.61 -2.82 -5.78
N ASN A 104 -14.09 -3.90 -6.40
CA ASN A 104 -15.15 -3.91 -7.41
C ASN A 104 -16.47 -4.52 -6.87
N SER A 105 -16.62 -4.62 -5.54
CA SER A 105 -17.80 -5.14 -4.85
C SER A 105 -18.19 -4.25 -3.68
#